data_AF-A0A7W8S6E9-F1
#
_entry.id   AF-A0A7W8S6E9-F1
#
_cell.length_a   1.000
_cell.length_b   1.000
_cell.length_c   1.000
_cell.angle_alpha   90.00
_cell.angle_beta   90.00
_cell.angle_gamma   90.00
#
_symmetry.space_group_name_H-M   'P 1'
#
loop_
_entity.id
_entity.type
_entity.pdbx_description
1 polymer ?
#
loop_
_entity_poly.entity_id
_entity_poly.type
_entity_poly.pdbx_seq_one_letter_code
_entity_poly.pdbx_strand_id
1 'polypeptide(L)'
;MKEPHLLRRWNPLRVHLTKASLILACIVGTGAASATITSTPQFVSARSLACTYGLSNDDLKSAGAAVAQAPRPNAIVRAWVDERGQISDAVVEVSSGNPAFDNLALQASRRAQCSPLTGMDNQPVAVETNFVFNLPHVSGDTARSGAGVAATASNADSTRPPSSPAGATGSSLLSTALPFLPGQPLDAAELANRLGIPAGSSKAKLIADWAQKLTADPDIQRYYFSSDSNAATAGPAVLARALGVLDGMARISQQDRERLMSLTTRALNNAPPDCGGLKNLQLITSRYLSMDKETDAELQAQLQAMFNLVKQSTQTTPLPQVTPGQRLRGQLALSASLADALNRDPSEADDLGLLTSGRQGELSPEAWCKAMRFYRQAFDKTPQPAREWITLAELDSSRRSAASLISALKNFASAAPRQPASAPKVSDYAELVRQRVQPNIVWNGKTGHRESVVEVHCTSSGSLESVKIVRSSGDRAWDKAAIEAVKRSDPMPRDESGETPRSFTITLRPGV
;
A
#
# COMPACT_ATOMS: atom_id res chain seq x y z
N MET A 1 -49.64 58.44 -6.93
CA MET A 1 -50.51 57.25 -6.98
C MET A 1 -50.54 56.73 -8.41
N LYS A 2 -50.17 55.45 -8.58
CA LYS A 2 -50.42 54.55 -9.72
C LYS A 2 -49.92 54.92 -11.13
N GLU A 3 -48.88 54.19 -11.53
CA GLU A 3 -48.65 53.64 -12.87
C GLU A 3 -49.91 52.89 -13.39
N PRO A 4 -50.11 52.71 -14.72
CA PRO A 4 -49.38 51.62 -15.42
C PRO A 4 -49.02 51.81 -16.91
N HIS A 5 -47.91 51.15 -17.24
CA HIS A 5 -47.53 50.43 -18.47
C HIS A 5 -48.38 50.53 -19.74
N LEU A 6 -47.72 50.80 -20.87
CA LEU A 6 -47.93 50.16 -22.17
C LEU A 6 -46.81 50.60 -23.14
N LEU A 7 -45.85 49.74 -23.47
CA LEU A 7 -45.15 49.86 -24.76
C LEU A 7 -44.91 48.49 -25.41
N ARG A 8 -45.43 48.44 -26.63
CA ARG A 8 -45.46 47.34 -27.59
C ARG A 8 -44.05 46.99 -28.10
N ARG A 9 -43.88 45.68 -28.32
CA ARG A 9 -42.99 45.03 -29.31
C ARG A 9 -42.63 45.93 -30.49
N TRP A 10 -41.35 45.99 -30.85
CA TRP A 10 -40.87 46.00 -32.24
C TRP A 10 -39.52 45.27 -32.28
N ASN A 11 -39.38 44.32 -33.22
CA ASN A 11 -38.18 43.52 -33.48
C ASN A 11 -37.60 44.01 -34.81
N PRO A 12 -36.27 44.16 -34.93
CA PRO A 12 -35.63 43.55 -36.09
C PRO A 12 -34.27 42.90 -35.77
N LEU A 13 -34.19 41.62 -36.12
CA LEU A 13 -33.15 40.91 -36.86
C LEU A 13 -31.73 41.51 -37.01
N ARG A 14 -30.78 40.59 -36.76
CA ARG A 14 -29.33 40.51 -37.11
C ARG A 14 -28.43 41.30 -36.15
N VAL A 15 -27.46 40.63 -35.52
CA VAL A 15 -26.14 40.41 -36.14
C VAL A 15 -25.26 39.40 -35.33
N HIS A 16 -24.46 38.60 -36.07
CA HIS A 16 -23.27 37.77 -35.70
C HIS A 16 -23.48 36.50 -34.82
N LEU A 17 -22.79 35.36 -35.02
CA LEU A 17 -21.67 34.96 -35.87
C LEU A 17 -21.70 33.42 -36.09
N THR A 18 -21.14 33.02 -37.22
CA THR A 18 -20.92 31.71 -37.85
C THR A 18 -20.54 30.50 -36.98
N LYS A 19 -21.15 29.34 -37.29
CA LYS A 19 -20.76 27.98 -36.88
C LYS A 19 -20.39 27.12 -38.11
N ALA A 20 -19.22 26.49 -38.00
CA ALA A 20 -18.86 25.11 -38.38
C ALA A 20 -18.74 24.66 -39.86
N SER A 21 -17.70 23.81 -40.05
CA SER A 21 -17.55 22.72 -41.04
C SER A 21 -16.94 23.10 -42.40
N LEU A 22 -16.05 22.35 -43.07
CA LEU A 22 -15.19 21.16 -42.86
C LEU A 22 -14.33 21.03 -44.17
N ILE A 23 -13.16 20.36 -44.12
CA ILE A 23 -12.57 19.44 -45.16
C ILE A 23 -11.43 19.89 -46.16
N LEU A 24 -10.32 19.09 -46.11
CA LEU A 24 -9.29 18.65 -47.12
C LEU A 24 -8.27 19.66 -47.72
N ALA A 25 -7.01 19.33 -48.08
CA ALA A 25 -6.15 18.14 -47.99
C ALA A 25 -4.67 18.51 -48.29
N CYS A 26 -3.73 17.73 -47.72
CA CYS A 26 -2.43 17.25 -48.26
C CYS A 26 -1.37 18.19 -48.91
N ILE A 27 -0.13 18.13 -48.40
CA ILE A 27 1.06 17.52 -49.05
C ILE A 27 2.16 17.20 -48.01
N VAL A 28 2.44 15.90 -47.91
CA VAL A 28 3.68 15.11 -47.64
C VAL A 28 4.83 15.68 -46.78
N GLY A 29 5.14 14.91 -45.72
CA GLY A 29 6.44 14.82 -45.07
C GLY A 29 6.51 13.54 -44.25
N THR A 30 6.89 12.44 -44.91
CA THR A 30 7.05 11.10 -44.33
C THR A 30 8.16 11.07 -43.27
N GLY A 31 7.79 10.75 -42.03
CA GLY A 31 8.68 10.32 -40.97
C GLY A 31 7.94 9.32 -40.10
N ALA A 32 7.96 8.05 -40.51
CA ALA A 32 7.44 6.96 -39.70
C ALA A 32 8.35 6.79 -38.47
N ALA A 33 7.95 7.38 -37.35
CA ALA A 33 8.33 6.89 -36.04
C ALA A 33 7.09 6.21 -35.47
N SER A 34 6.97 4.89 -35.71
CA SER A 34 6.07 4.05 -34.94
C SER A 34 6.51 4.15 -33.49
N ALA A 35 5.83 4.99 -32.72
CA ALA A 35 5.92 4.95 -31.27
C ALA A 35 5.26 3.64 -30.84
N THR A 36 6.08 2.63 -30.59
CA THR A 36 5.65 1.39 -29.95
C THR A 36 5.07 1.80 -28.60
N ILE A 37 3.74 1.75 -28.49
CA ILE A 37 3.05 1.85 -27.22
C ILE A 37 3.53 0.63 -26.43
N THR A 38 4.50 0.80 -25.54
CA THR A 38 4.90 -0.23 -24.60
C THR A 38 3.74 -0.41 -23.63
N SER A 39 2.83 -1.33 -23.96
CA SER A 39 1.79 -1.76 -23.05
C SER A 39 2.47 -2.28 -21.78
N THR A 40 2.07 -1.76 -20.62
CA THR A 40 2.49 -2.33 -19.35
C THR A 40 2.10 -3.81 -19.33
N PRO A 41 3.05 -4.73 -19.08
CA PRO A 41 2.79 -6.17 -19.18
C PRO A 41 1.64 -6.56 -18.26
N GLN A 42 0.67 -7.29 -18.80
CA GLN A 42 -0.49 -7.75 -18.05
C GLN A 42 -0.07 -8.92 -17.14
N PHE A 43 -0.54 -8.92 -15.90
CA PHE A 43 -0.29 -10.04 -14.99
C PHE A 43 -1.11 -11.27 -15.40
N VAL A 44 -0.45 -12.43 -15.49
CA VAL A 44 -1.04 -13.73 -15.81
C VAL A 44 -0.47 -14.80 -14.87
N SER A 45 -1.25 -15.84 -14.59
CA SER A 45 -0.77 -16.94 -13.75
C SER A 45 0.30 -17.78 -14.49
N ALA A 46 1.23 -18.38 -13.74
CA ALA A 46 2.19 -19.34 -14.29
C ALA A 46 1.54 -20.64 -14.82
N ARG A 47 0.24 -20.87 -14.56
CA ARG A 47 -0.53 -21.95 -15.18
C ARG A 47 -0.99 -21.58 -16.59
N SER A 48 -1.46 -20.34 -16.77
CA SER A 48 -1.92 -19.82 -18.06
C SER A 48 -0.76 -19.48 -19.00
N LEU A 49 0.42 -19.22 -18.44
CA LEU A 49 1.65 -19.04 -19.19
C LEU A 49 2.44 -20.35 -19.11
N ALA A 50 2.52 -21.12 -20.19
CA ALA A 50 3.20 -22.42 -20.21
C ALA A 50 4.72 -22.25 -19.95
N CYS A 51 5.09 -22.19 -18.68
CA CYS A 51 6.45 -21.99 -18.19
C CYS A 51 6.98 -23.25 -17.50
N THR A 52 8.23 -23.58 -17.78
CA THR A 52 9.01 -24.60 -17.06
C THR A 52 10.04 -23.89 -16.18
N TYR A 53 9.94 -24.08 -14.87
CA TYR A 53 10.83 -23.50 -13.87
C TYR A 53 10.95 -24.43 -12.66
N GLY A 54 12.06 -24.33 -11.92
CA GLY A 54 12.33 -25.16 -10.75
C GLY A 54 13.81 -25.11 -10.32
N LEU A 55 14.10 -25.62 -9.12
CA LEU A 55 15.48 -25.76 -8.63
C LEU A 55 16.10 -27.03 -9.18
N SER A 56 17.31 -26.95 -9.71
CA SER A 56 18.08 -28.12 -10.13
C SER A 56 18.76 -28.81 -8.94
N ASN A 57 19.21 -30.05 -9.14
CA ASN A 57 19.98 -30.77 -8.13
C ASN A 57 21.31 -30.06 -7.79
N ASP A 58 21.90 -29.35 -8.75
CA ASP A 58 23.14 -28.61 -8.54
C ASP A 58 22.89 -27.31 -7.75
N ASP A 59 21.76 -26.65 -7.97
CA ASP A 59 21.31 -25.51 -7.16
C ASP A 59 21.17 -25.94 -5.69
N LEU A 60 20.52 -27.08 -5.42
CA LEU A 60 20.33 -27.60 -4.07
C LEU A 60 21.64 -28.05 -3.40
N LYS A 61 22.56 -28.66 -4.16
CA LYS A 61 23.90 -29.03 -3.65
C LYS A 61 24.73 -27.79 -3.31
N SER A 62 24.66 -26.75 -4.14
CA SER A 62 25.40 -25.50 -3.92
C SER A 62 24.94 -24.75 -2.67
N ALA A 63 23.68 -24.96 -2.25
CA ALA A 63 23.07 -24.30 -1.10
C ALA A 63 23.52 -24.86 0.26
N GLY A 64 24.02 -26.10 0.30
CA GLY A 64 24.56 -26.74 1.50
C GLY A 64 23.61 -26.75 2.71
N ALA A 65 24.19 -26.73 3.92
CA ALA A 65 23.44 -26.76 5.19
C ALA A 65 22.59 -25.49 5.45
N ALA A 66 22.79 -24.41 4.69
CA ALA A 66 22.10 -23.13 4.87
C ALA A 66 20.60 -23.22 4.55
N VAL A 67 20.17 -24.20 3.75
CA VAL A 67 18.75 -24.43 3.42
C VAL A 67 18.08 -25.41 4.40
N ALA A 68 18.86 -26.19 5.14
CA ALA A 68 18.36 -27.25 6.02
C ALA A 68 17.83 -26.75 7.38
N GLN A 69 18.20 -25.55 7.82
CA GLN A 69 17.96 -25.07 9.19
C GLN A 69 16.95 -23.90 9.31
N ALA A 70 16.39 -23.42 8.20
CA ALA A 70 15.51 -22.24 8.21
C ALA A 70 14.03 -22.60 8.49
N PRO A 71 13.32 -21.87 9.37
CA PRO A 71 11.87 -21.97 9.48
C PRO A 71 11.22 -21.52 8.17
N ARG A 72 10.17 -22.23 7.76
CA ARG A 72 9.72 -22.42 6.37
C ARG A 72 8.62 -21.42 5.93
N PRO A 73 8.94 -20.42 5.10
CA PRO A 73 8.00 -19.91 4.10
C PRO A 73 8.47 -20.15 2.65
N ASN A 74 7.52 -20.11 1.72
CA ASN A 74 7.77 -20.25 0.29
C ASN A 74 8.40 -18.96 -0.28
N ALA A 75 9.33 -19.08 -1.22
CA ALA A 75 9.80 -17.93 -1.99
C ALA A 75 8.88 -17.72 -3.20
N ILE A 76 8.44 -16.48 -3.43
CA ILE A 76 7.69 -16.10 -4.63
C ILE A 76 8.54 -15.13 -5.43
N VAL A 77 8.81 -15.49 -6.69
CA VAL A 77 9.57 -14.67 -7.62
C VAL A 77 8.64 -14.18 -8.71
N ARG A 78 8.55 -12.86 -8.84
CA ARG A 78 7.83 -12.17 -9.92
C ARG A 78 8.76 -12.04 -11.11
N ALA A 79 8.31 -12.51 -12.27
CA ALA A 79 9.08 -12.54 -13.50
C ALA A 79 8.33 -11.83 -14.63
N TRP A 80 9.06 -11.06 -15.43
CA TRP A 80 8.57 -10.43 -16.64
C TRP A 80 8.98 -11.28 -17.83
N VAL A 81 7.99 -11.71 -18.60
CA VAL A 81 8.17 -12.51 -19.80
C VAL A 81 7.91 -11.63 -21.00
N ASP A 82 8.88 -11.52 -21.89
CA ASP A 82 8.75 -10.72 -23.10
C ASP A 82 7.87 -11.41 -24.16
N GLU A 83 7.66 -10.72 -25.29
CA GLU A 83 6.92 -11.20 -26.46
C GLU A 83 7.50 -12.49 -27.07
N ARG A 84 8.72 -12.88 -26.71
CA ARG A 84 9.40 -14.10 -27.18
C ARG A 84 9.37 -15.23 -26.14
N GLY A 85 8.71 -15.04 -25.00
CA GLY A 85 8.69 -16.03 -23.93
C GLY A 85 9.96 -16.04 -23.08
N GLN A 86 10.86 -15.06 -23.24
CA GLN A 86 12.09 -14.96 -22.46
C GLN A 86 11.87 -14.13 -21.21
N ILE A 87 12.58 -14.48 -20.14
CA ILE A 87 12.55 -13.72 -18.89
C ILE A 87 13.39 -12.46 -19.05
N SER A 88 12.73 -11.30 -19.14
CA SER A 88 13.38 -10.00 -19.27
C SER A 88 13.86 -9.44 -17.93
N ASP A 89 13.13 -9.74 -16.85
CA ASP A 89 13.56 -9.47 -15.48
C ASP A 89 12.89 -10.44 -14.50
N ALA A 90 13.46 -10.56 -13.30
CA ALA A 90 12.86 -11.29 -12.20
C ALA A 90 13.28 -10.66 -10.87
N VAL A 91 12.36 -10.61 -9.91
CA VAL A 91 12.58 -10.11 -8.55
C VAL A 91 11.89 -11.01 -7.53
N VAL A 92 12.53 -11.19 -6.37
CA VAL A 92 11.89 -11.86 -5.24
C VAL A 92 10.78 -10.94 -4.72
N GLU A 93 9.54 -11.35 -4.90
CA GLU A 93 8.36 -10.62 -4.44
C GLU A 93 8.04 -10.96 -2.98
N VAL A 94 8.18 -12.24 -2.61
CA VAL A 94 8.04 -12.70 -1.23
C VAL A 94 9.29 -13.48 -0.85
N SER A 95 10.03 -12.97 0.13
CA SER A 95 11.20 -13.63 0.70
C SER A 95 10.77 -14.83 1.55
N SER A 96 11.55 -15.91 1.46
CA SER A 96 11.44 -17.06 2.35
C SER A 96 12.07 -16.82 3.72
N GLY A 97 12.56 -15.62 4.03
CA GLY A 97 13.38 -15.37 5.22
C GLY A 97 14.75 -16.05 5.19
N ASN A 98 15.14 -16.65 4.06
CA ASN A 98 16.46 -17.25 3.85
C ASN A 98 17.06 -16.67 2.56
N PRO A 99 18.01 -15.72 2.66
CA PRO A 99 18.59 -15.06 1.51
C PRO A 99 19.28 -16.02 0.51
N ALA A 100 19.80 -17.15 0.97
CA ALA A 100 20.41 -18.14 0.09
C ALA A 100 19.34 -18.84 -0.76
N PHE A 101 18.21 -19.20 -0.16
CA PHE A 101 17.08 -19.82 -0.88
C PHE A 101 16.39 -18.82 -1.82
N ASP A 102 16.21 -17.57 -1.39
CA ASP A 102 15.65 -16.50 -2.23
C ASP A 102 16.50 -16.24 -3.48
N ASN A 103 17.83 -16.22 -3.32
CA ASN A 103 18.73 -16.08 -4.45
C ASN A 103 18.65 -17.28 -5.41
N LEU A 104 18.52 -18.50 -4.89
CA LEU A 104 18.35 -19.69 -5.74
C LEU A 104 17.02 -19.68 -6.49
N ALA A 105 15.93 -19.31 -5.83
CA ALA A 105 14.62 -19.13 -6.46
C ALA A 105 14.68 -18.07 -7.57
N LEU A 106 15.38 -16.95 -7.31
CA LEU A 106 15.58 -15.88 -8.28
C LEU A 106 16.40 -16.36 -9.51
N GLN A 107 17.50 -17.07 -9.29
CA GLN A 107 18.32 -17.61 -10.38
C GLN A 107 17.59 -18.69 -11.18
N ALA A 108 16.82 -19.55 -10.52
CA ALA A 108 15.97 -20.53 -11.19
C ALA A 108 14.88 -19.85 -12.04
N SER A 109 14.29 -18.76 -11.56
CA SER A 109 13.31 -17.97 -12.30
C SER A 109 13.90 -17.34 -13.55
N ARG A 110 15.13 -16.82 -13.49
CA ARG A 110 15.83 -16.25 -14.67
C ARG A 110 16.16 -17.29 -15.74
N ARG A 111 16.24 -18.56 -15.37
CA ARG A 111 16.45 -19.70 -16.27
C ARG A 111 15.13 -20.35 -16.71
N ALA A 112 13.99 -19.82 -16.29
CA ALA A 112 12.69 -20.34 -16.68
C ALA A 112 12.49 -20.23 -18.20
N GLN A 113 11.85 -21.24 -18.76
CA GLN A 113 11.50 -21.28 -20.18
C GLN A 113 9.99 -21.14 -20.30
N CYS A 114 9.52 -20.03 -20.87
CA CYS A 114 8.10 -19.77 -21.06
C CYS A 114 7.74 -19.78 -22.54
N SER A 115 6.53 -20.26 -22.85
CA SER A 115 5.95 -20.08 -24.17
C SER A 115 5.44 -18.63 -24.33
N PRO A 116 5.64 -17.99 -25.49
CA PRO A 116 5.06 -16.66 -25.76
C PRO A 116 3.54 -16.66 -25.57
N LEU A 117 3.01 -15.67 -24.86
CA LEU A 117 1.56 -15.49 -24.75
C LEU A 117 1.06 -14.68 -25.93
N THR A 118 -0.03 -15.15 -26.56
CA THR A 118 -0.69 -14.44 -27.64
C THR A 118 -1.92 -13.69 -27.11
N GLY A 119 -2.00 -12.39 -27.40
CA GLY A 119 -3.13 -11.52 -27.10
C GLY A 119 -4.37 -11.83 -27.95
N MET A 120 -5.49 -11.16 -27.65
CA MET A 120 -6.77 -11.35 -28.37
C MET A 120 -6.71 -10.93 -29.85
N ASP A 121 -5.73 -10.11 -30.22
CA ASP A 121 -5.40 -9.68 -31.57
C ASP A 121 -4.44 -10.62 -32.31
N ASN A 122 -4.15 -11.78 -31.71
CA ASN A 122 -3.22 -12.78 -32.21
C ASN A 122 -1.74 -12.30 -32.30
N GLN A 123 -1.38 -11.25 -31.55
CA GLN A 123 -0.01 -10.75 -31.44
C GLN A 123 0.64 -11.23 -30.13
N PRO A 124 1.97 -11.44 -30.11
CA PRO A 124 2.67 -11.76 -28.86
C PRO A 124 2.62 -10.57 -27.89
N VAL A 125 2.40 -10.85 -26.61
CA VAL A 125 2.25 -9.82 -25.57
C VAL A 125 3.22 -10.10 -24.44
N ALA A 126 3.93 -9.07 -23.99
CA ALA A 126 4.74 -9.15 -22.77
C ALA A 126 3.83 -9.25 -21.54
N VAL A 127 4.19 -10.13 -20.61
CA VAL A 127 3.36 -10.44 -19.44
C VAL A 127 4.19 -10.58 -18.18
N GLU A 128 3.52 -10.46 -17.04
CA GLU A 128 4.12 -10.65 -15.73
C GLU A 128 3.53 -11.90 -15.08
N THR A 129 4.35 -12.72 -14.41
CA THR A 129 3.92 -13.95 -13.74
C THR A 129 4.65 -14.17 -12.43
N ASN A 130 4.09 -15.02 -11.56
CA ASN A 130 4.71 -15.41 -10.29
C ASN A 130 5.10 -16.89 -10.30
N PHE A 131 6.38 -17.15 -10.03
CA PHE A 131 6.94 -18.48 -9.81
C PHE A 131 7.03 -18.77 -8.31
N VAL A 132 6.49 -19.90 -7.89
CA VAL A 132 6.44 -20.31 -6.48
C VAL A 132 7.43 -21.44 -6.25
N PHE A 133 8.35 -21.25 -5.30
CA PHE A 133 9.36 -22.23 -4.92
C PHE A 133 9.08 -22.76 -3.51
N ASN A 134 8.91 -24.08 -3.41
CA ASN A 134 8.67 -24.79 -2.16
C ASN A 134 9.86 -25.71 -1.83
N LEU A 135 10.19 -25.86 -0.55
CA LEU A 135 11.12 -26.89 -0.08
C LEU A 135 10.35 -28.19 0.25
N PRO A 136 10.76 -29.37 -0.28
CA PRO A 136 10.06 -30.63 -0.04
C PRO A 136 10.19 -31.09 1.42
N HIS A 137 9.12 -31.71 1.95
CA HIS A 137 9.14 -32.36 3.26
C HIS A 137 10.02 -33.62 3.23
N VAL A 138 11.01 -33.71 4.12
CA VAL A 138 11.60 -35.00 4.50
C VAL A 138 10.84 -35.51 5.72
N SER A 139 9.92 -36.45 5.51
CA SER A 139 9.40 -37.27 6.60
C SER A 139 10.50 -38.23 7.03
N GLY A 140 10.97 -38.09 8.26
CA GLY A 140 11.92 -39.03 8.85
C GLY A 140 11.24 -40.37 9.06
N ASP A 141 11.33 -41.24 8.05
CA ASP A 141 11.31 -42.70 8.15
C ASP A 141 11.46 -43.31 6.75
N THR A 142 12.65 -43.19 6.15
CA THR A 142 13.14 -44.15 5.14
C THR A 142 14.64 -43.98 4.94
N ALA A 143 15.43 -44.49 5.87
CA ALA A 143 16.82 -44.85 5.59
C ALA A 143 16.84 -46.19 4.83
N ARG A 144 16.55 -46.17 3.53
CA ARG A 144 17.00 -47.13 2.49
C ARG A 144 16.23 -46.93 1.19
N SER A 145 16.77 -46.12 0.30
CA SER A 145 16.88 -46.38 -1.15
C SER A 145 17.38 -45.11 -1.81
N GLY A 146 18.41 -45.24 -2.66
CA GLY A 146 18.88 -44.15 -3.49
C GLY A 146 17.83 -43.82 -4.54
N ALA A 147 17.04 -42.79 -4.30
CA ALA A 147 16.22 -42.12 -5.30
C ALA A 147 16.14 -40.63 -4.92
N GLY A 148 16.51 -39.76 -5.86
CA GLY A 148 16.69 -38.33 -5.64
C GLY A 148 15.43 -37.64 -5.13
N VAL A 149 15.59 -36.80 -4.10
CA VAL A 149 14.55 -35.93 -3.58
C VAL A 149 14.44 -34.71 -4.51
N ALA A 150 13.54 -34.78 -5.49
CA ALA A 150 13.21 -33.64 -6.33
C ALA A 150 12.26 -32.69 -5.57
N ALA A 151 12.67 -31.42 -5.41
CA ALA A 151 11.79 -30.35 -4.94
C ALA A 151 10.74 -30.03 -6.00
N THR A 152 9.45 -30.20 -5.69
CA THR A 152 8.35 -29.93 -6.63
C THR A 152 8.03 -28.44 -6.71
N ALA A 153 8.23 -27.85 -7.88
CA ALA A 153 7.57 -26.60 -8.25
C ALA A 153 6.08 -26.89 -8.47
N SER A 154 5.21 -26.22 -7.70
CA SER A 154 3.77 -26.38 -7.82
C SER A 154 3.18 -25.15 -8.46
N ASN A 155 2.65 -25.31 -9.67
CA ASN A 155 1.64 -24.42 -10.22
C ASN A 155 0.39 -24.56 -9.34
N ALA A 156 0.30 -23.97 -8.15
CA ALA A 156 -0.89 -24.06 -7.28
C ALA A 156 -1.60 -22.71 -7.16
N ASP A 157 -2.93 -22.79 -7.16
CA ASP A 157 -3.87 -21.68 -7.16
C ASP A 157 -3.95 -21.05 -5.76
N SER A 158 -3.33 -19.89 -5.58
CA SER A 158 -3.49 -19.08 -4.36
C SER A 158 -4.77 -18.25 -4.49
N THR A 159 -5.93 -18.88 -4.30
CA THR A 159 -7.22 -18.17 -4.11
C THR A 159 -7.34 -17.54 -2.72
N ARG A 160 -6.28 -17.58 -1.91
CA ARG A 160 -6.13 -16.76 -0.72
C ARG A 160 -5.30 -15.53 -1.10
N PRO A 161 -5.78 -14.29 -0.89
CA PRO A 161 -4.91 -13.14 -1.06
C PRO A 161 -3.69 -13.36 -0.17
N PRO A 162 -2.46 -13.25 -0.72
CA PRO A 162 -1.27 -13.36 0.10
C PRO A 162 -1.36 -12.29 1.18
N SER A 163 -1.39 -12.71 2.43
CA SER A 163 -0.98 -11.85 3.54
C SER A 163 0.52 -11.67 3.39
N SER A 164 0.91 -10.70 2.59
CA SER A 164 2.30 -10.30 2.46
C SER A 164 2.83 -9.94 3.86
N PRO A 165 4.07 -10.33 4.22
CA PRO A 165 4.93 -9.36 4.86
C PRO A 165 5.27 -8.38 3.74
N ALA A 166 4.36 -7.43 3.46
CA ALA A 166 4.77 -6.20 2.82
C ALA A 166 5.96 -5.72 3.63
N GLY A 167 7.05 -5.32 2.95
CA GLY A 167 8.25 -4.80 3.60
C GLY A 167 7.83 -4.01 4.83
N ALA A 168 8.37 -4.40 5.97
CA ALA A 168 7.98 -3.97 7.31
C ALA A 168 7.92 -2.46 7.54
N THR A 169 8.39 -1.68 6.58
CA THR A 169 8.36 -0.21 6.52
C THR A 169 7.21 0.33 5.66
N GLY A 170 6.33 -0.54 5.15
CA GLY A 170 5.21 -0.23 4.25
C GLY A 170 4.07 0.57 4.88
N SER A 171 4.21 0.97 6.15
CA SER A 171 3.58 2.20 6.65
C SER A 171 4.37 3.40 6.13
N SER A 172 4.25 3.64 4.83
CA SER A 172 4.73 4.78 4.05
C SER A 172 5.77 5.66 4.75
N LEU A 173 7.06 5.40 4.47
CA LEU A 173 8.13 6.40 4.60
C LEU A 173 7.79 7.73 3.89
N LEU A 174 6.76 7.70 3.04
CA LEU A 174 6.23 8.77 2.23
C LEU A 174 4.87 9.24 2.79
N SER A 175 4.85 9.60 4.07
CA SER A 175 3.68 10.20 4.70
C SER A 175 3.57 11.68 4.31
N THR A 176 3.26 11.97 3.04
CA THR A 176 2.76 13.29 2.66
C THR A 176 1.29 13.18 2.32
N ALA A 177 0.46 13.28 3.35
CA ALA A 177 -0.92 13.68 3.12
C ALA A 177 -0.90 15.08 2.51
N LEU A 178 -1.70 15.31 1.48
CA LEU A 178 -2.00 16.68 1.05
C LEU A 178 -2.48 17.47 2.26
N PRO A 179 -2.06 18.73 2.46
CA PRO A 179 -2.50 19.53 3.59
C PRO A 179 -3.98 19.96 3.48
N PHE A 180 -4.69 19.44 2.47
CA PHE A 180 -6.07 19.74 2.16
C PHE A 180 -6.83 18.48 1.74
N LEU A 181 -8.15 18.55 1.88
CA LEU A 181 -9.06 17.48 1.51
C LEU A 181 -9.57 17.72 0.08
N PRO A 182 -9.42 16.74 -0.85
CA PRO A 182 -9.98 16.87 -2.19
C PRO A 182 -11.49 17.10 -2.16
N GLY A 183 -11.99 17.94 -3.06
CA GLY A 183 -13.41 18.30 -3.17
C GLY A 183 -13.92 19.27 -2.09
N GLN A 184 -13.09 19.67 -1.13
CA GLN A 184 -13.40 20.73 -0.16
C GLN A 184 -12.69 22.04 -0.52
N PRO A 185 -13.27 23.20 -0.17
CA PRO A 185 -12.60 24.48 -0.32
C PRO A 185 -11.34 24.53 0.55
N LEU A 186 -10.27 25.11 0.01
CA LEU A 186 -9.01 25.30 0.72
C LEU A 186 -9.08 26.59 1.57
N ASP A 187 -9.22 26.43 2.89
CA ASP A 187 -9.13 27.55 3.83
C ASP A 187 -7.68 27.75 4.30
N ALA A 188 -7.07 28.84 3.85
CA ALA A 188 -5.68 29.18 4.18
C ALA A 188 -5.49 29.57 5.65
N ALA A 189 -6.49 30.19 6.29
CA ALA A 189 -6.39 30.60 7.69
C ALA A 189 -6.42 29.39 8.60
N GLU A 190 -7.32 28.44 8.32
CA GLU A 190 -7.40 27.17 9.03
C GLU A 190 -6.12 26.32 8.82
N LEU A 191 -5.57 26.31 7.61
CA LEU A 191 -4.29 25.64 7.35
C LEU A 191 -3.13 26.27 8.13
N ALA A 192 -3.04 27.60 8.17
CA ALA A 192 -2.02 28.30 8.96
C ALA A 192 -2.13 27.99 10.46
N ASN A 193 -3.36 27.96 10.99
CA ASN A 193 -3.62 27.60 12.38
C ASN A 193 -3.13 26.18 12.70
N ARG A 194 -3.47 25.19 11.85
CA ARG A 194 -3.01 23.79 12.02
C ARG A 194 -1.49 23.63 11.99
N LEU A 195 -0.78 24.52 11.32
CA LEU A 195 0.69 24.52 11.24
C LEU A 195 1.36 25.36 12.36
N GLY A 196 0.58 25.87 13.31
CA GLY A 196 1.07 26.69 14.42
C GLY A 196 1.54 28.09 13.98
N ILE A 197 1.01 28.61 12.86
CA ILE A 197 1.44 29.90 12.30
C ILE A 197 0.47 31.01 12.77
N PRO A 198 0.97 32.06 13.46
CA PRO A 198 0.14 33.15 13.94
C PRO A 198 -0.57 33.91 12.82
N ALA A 199 -1.82 34.29 13.06
CA ALA A 199 -2.60 35.13 12.16
C ALA A 199 -1.90 36.48 11.93
N GLY A 200 -1.93 36.98 10.69
CA GLY A 200 -1.31 38.26 10.31
C GLY A 200 0.22 38.24 10.17
N SER A 201 0.89 37.10 10.44
CA SER A 201 2.33 36.95 10.20
C SER A 201 2.67 36.92 8.70
N SER A 202 3.94 37.18 8.37
CA SER A 202 4.45 37.00 7.00
C SER A 202 4.26 35.57 6.50
N LYS A 203 4.45 34.56 7.36
CA LYS A 203 4.18 33.15 7.08
C LYS A 203 2.72 32.87 6.76
N ALA A 204 1.78 33.49 7.50
CA ALA A 204 0.36 33.36 7.20
C ALA A 204 0.03 33.89 5.79
N LYS A 205 0.69 34.99 5.38
CA LYS A 205 0.58 35.52 4.02
C LYS A 205 1.15 34.53 2.99
N LEU A 206 2.30 33.91 3.24
CA LEU A 206 2.87 32.89 2.36
C LEU A 206 1.91 31.70 2.14
N ILE A 207 1.22 31.25 3.20
CA ILE A 207 0.21 30.19 3.10
C ILE A 207 -0.99 30.64 2.27
N ALA A 208 -1.47 31.87 2.48
CA ALA A 208 -2.57 32.43 1.70
C ALA A 208 -2.22 32.54 0.21
N ASP A 209 -1.05 33.09 -0.11
CA ASP A 209 -0.56 33.21 -1.49
C ASP A 209 -0.40 31.83 -2.14
N TRP A 210 0.09 30.84 -1.39
CA TRP A 210 0.21 29.46 -1.86
C TRP A 210 -1.16 28.79 -2.12
N ALA A 211 -2.13 28.96 -1.21
CA ALA A 211 -3.48 28.44 -1.38
C ALA A 211 -4.19 29.06 -2.59
N GLN A 212 -4.01 30.37 -2.79
CA GLN A 212 -4.50 31.06 -3.99
C GLN A 212 -3.82 30.51 -5.25
N LYS A 213 -2.50 30.31 -5.23
CA LYS A 213 -1.76 29.73 -6.37
C LYS A 213 -2.25 28.34 -6.73
N LEU A 214 -2.56 27.48 -5.75
CA LEU A 214 -3.12 26.15 -5.98
C LEU A 214 -4.50 26.20 -6.63
N THR A 215 -5.40 27.04 -6.09
CA THR A 215 -6.79 27.12 -6.55
C THR A 215 -6.95 27.84 -7.89
N ALA A 216 -5.98 28.70 -8.26
CA ALA A 216 -5.93 29.37 -9.55
C ALA A 216 -5.32 28.52 -10.68
N ASP A 217 -4.63 27.41 -10.38
CA ASP A 217 -4.08 26.53 -11.41
C ASP A 217 -5.18 25.64 -12.01
N PRO A 218 -5.41 25.69 -13.34
CA PRO A 218 -6.54 25.02 -13.97
C PRO A 218 -6.47 23.49 -13.90
N ASP A 219 -5.26 22.91 -13.93
CA ASP A 219 -5.10 21.45 -13.87
C ASP A 219 -5.36 20.95 -12.45
N ILE A 220 -4.84 21.67 -11.45
CA ILE A 220 -5.07 21.36 -10.03
C ILE A 220 -6.55 21.55 -9.68
N GLN A 221 -7.17 22.63 -10.14
CA GLN A 221 -8.60 22.89 -9.95
C GLN A 221 -9.45 21.73 -10.49
N ARG A 222 -9.17 21.30 -11.73
CA ARG A 222 -9.89 20.21 -12.39
C ARG A 222 -9.66 18.85 -11.74
N TYR A 223 -8.49 18.62 -11.15
CA TYR A 223 -8.15 17.32 -10.59
C TYR A 223 -8.57 17.16 -9.13
N TYR A 224 -8.35 18.18 -8.30
CA TYR A 224 -8.56 18.12 -6.85
C TYR A 224 -9.82 18.84 -6.35
N PHE A 225 -10.26 19.91 -7.02
CA PHE A 225 -11.28 20.82 -6.48
C PHE A 225 -12.61 20.77 -7.24
N SER A 226 -12.67 20.18 -8.43
CA SER A 226 -13.95 19.92 -9.10
C SER A 226 -14.73 18.86 -8.31
N SER A 227 -15.97 19.19 -7.93
CA SER A 227 -16.86 18.23 -7.28
C SER A 227 -17.28 17.15 -8.27
N ASP A 228 -16.87 15.90 -8.02
CA ASP A 228 -17.51 14.74 -8.61
C ASP A 228 -18.89 14.60 -7.96
N SER A 229 -19.89 15.30 -8.49
CA SER A 229 -21.28 15.25 -7.99
C SER A 229 -21.93 13.87 -8.16
N ASN A 230 -21.26 12.95 -8.87
CA ASN A 230 -21.72 11.59 -9.08
C ASN A 230 -21.11 10.63 -8.04
N ALA A 231 -21.95 10.12 -7.15
CA ALA A 231 -21.56 9.15 -6.12
C ALA A 231 -20.93 7.87 -6.70
N ALA A 232 -21.25 7.49 -7.95
CA ALA A 232 -20.69 6.31 -8.61
C ALA A 232 -19.21 6.48 -9.02
N THR A 233 -18.73 7.72 -9.21
CA THR A 233 -17.33 8.00 -9.61
C THR A 233 -16.48 8.54 -8.46
N ALA A 234 -17.10 8.94 -7.34
CA ALA A 234 -16.41 9.52 -6.19
C ALA A 234 -15.35 8.57 -5.58
N GLY A 235 -15.65 7.29 -5.41
CA GLY A 235 -14.71 6.29 -4.87
C GLY A 235 -13.47 6.08 -5.77
N PRO A 236 -13.65 5.74 -7.06
CA PRO A 236 -12.55 5.65 -8.02
C PRO A 236 -11.72 6.94 -8.15
N ALA A 237 -12.35 8.11 -8.05
CA ALA A 237 -11.66 9.40 -8.12
C ALA A 237 -10.76 9.67 -6.90
N VAL A 238 -11.22 9.37 -5.68
CA VAL A 238 -10.39 9.47 -4.46
C VAL A 238 -9.16 8.58 -4.56
N LEU A 239 -9.35 7.40 -5.11
CA LEU A 239 -8.31 6.37 -5.23
C LEU A 239 -7.30 6.70 -6.34
N ALA A 240 -7.77 7.25 -7.46
CA ALA A 240 -6.92 7.81 -8.50
C ALA A 240 -6.08 9.00 -7.99
N ARG A 241 -6.67 9.87 -7.15
CA ARG A 241 -5.93 10.98 -6.53
C ARG A 241 -4.83 10.49 -5.59
N ALA A 242 -5.08 9.44 -4.81
CA ALA A 242 -4.06 8.83 -3.95
C ALA A 242 -2.89 8.27 -4.75
N LEU A 243 -3.16 7.57 -5.86
CA LEU A 243 -2.11 7.15 -6.81
C LEU A 243 -1.40 8.35 -7.45
N GLY A 244 -2.15 9.40 -7.80
CA GLY A 244 -1.62 10.63 -8.38
C GLY A 244 -0.58 11.28 -7.47
N VAL A 245 -0.79 11.30 -6.15
CA VAL A 245 0.19 11.85 -5.19
C VAL A 245 1.49 11.05 -5.19
N LEU A 246 1.43 9.71 -5.22
CA LEU A 246 2.62 8.86 -5.32
C LEU A 246 3.38 9.11 -6.63
N ASP A 247 2.65 9.19 -7.74
CA ASP A 247 3.22 9.50 -9.04
C ASP A 247 3.84 10.92 -9.09
N GLY A 248 3.17 11.90 -8.50
CA GLY A 248 3.67 13.26 -8.35
C GLY A 248 4.97 13.30 -7.55
N MET A 249 5.03 12.56 -6.44
CA MET A 249 6.24 12.43 -5.62
C MET A 249 7.40 11.80 -6.40
N ALA A 250 7.11 10.84 -7.28
CA ALA A 250 8.13 10.29 -8.17
C ALA A 250 8.58 11.30 -9.25
N ARG A 251 7.72 12.20 -9.72
CA ARG A 251 8.04 13.17 -10.79
C ARG A 251 8.69 14.48 -10.35
N ILE A 252 8.50 14.92 -9.11
CA ILE A 252 9.14 16.16 -8.63
C ILE A 252 10.67 16.05 -8.64
N SER A 253 11.33 17.20 -8.56
CA SER A 253 12.79 17.24 -8.49
C SER A 253 13.31 16.48 -7.26
N GLN A 254 14.54 15.96 -7.36
CA GLN A 254 15.21 15.32 -6.22
C GLN A 254 15.23 16.22 -4.98
N GLN A 255 15.52 17.51 -5.17
CA GLN A 255 15.55 18.49 -4.09
C GLN A 255 14.18 18.70 -3.44
N ASP A 256 13.11 18.81 -4.23
CA ASP A 256 11.75 18.93 -3.70
C ASP A 256 11.34 17.67 -2.92
N ARG A 257 11.69 16.49 -3.44
CA ARG A 257 11.40 15.22 -2.78
C ARG A 257 12.11 15.11 -1.44
N GLU A 258 13.39 15.43 -1.38
CA GLU A 258 14.14 15.48 -0.12
C GLU A 258 13.54 16.47 0.86
N ARG A 259 13.18 17.67 0.40
CA ARG A 259 12.54 18.70 1.22
C ARG A 259 11.26 18.15 1.86
N LEU A 260 10.38 17.54 1.08
CA LEU A 260 9.11 16.99 1.57
C LEU A 260 9.32 15.78 2.48
N MET A 261 10.26 14.89 2.17
CA MET A 261 10.54 13.73 3.01
C MET A 261 11.18 14.11 4.36
N SER A 262 11.94 15.21 4.41
CA SER A 262 12.54 15.70 5.66
C SER A 262 11.51 16.09 6.72
N LEU A 263 10.26 16.35 6.33
CA LEU A 263 9.17 16.71 7.24
C LEU A 263 8.83 15.59 8.21
N THR A 264 8.92 14.34 7.75
CA THR A 264 8.72 13.17 8.61
C THR A 264 9.79 13.09 9.70
N THR A 265 11.06 13.32 9.36
CA THR A 265 12.15 13.37 10.33
C THR A 265 11.94 14.48 11.35
N ARG A 266 11.53 15.65 10.88
CA ARG A 266 11.27 16.82 11.74
C ARG A 266 10.13 16.56 12.72
N ALA A 267 9.03 15.99 12.24
CA ALA A 267 7.90 15.62 13.09
C ALA A 267 8.28 14.56 14.12
N LEU A 268 9.04 13.53 13.74
CA LEU A 268 9.56 12.53 14.68
C LEU A 268 10.45 13.16 15.75
N ASN A 269 11.30 14.12 15.38
CA ASN A 269 12.16 14.83 16.33
C ASN A 269 11.38 15.76 17.28
N ASN A 270 10.27 16.32 16.82
CA ASN A 270 9.39 17.16 17.63
C ASN A 270 8.47 16.35 18.56
N ALA A 271 8.20 15.09 18.24
CA ALA A 271 7.31 14.23 19.01
C ALA A 271 7.93 13.88 20.39
N PRO A 272 7.12 13.57 21.43
CA PRO A 272 7.62 13.04 22.70
C PRO A 272 8.32 11.67 22.52
N PRO A 273 9.07 11.16 23.51
CA PRO A 273 9.83 9.91 23.37
C PRO A 273 9.03 8.73 22.80
N ASP A 274 7.76 8.61 23.17
CA ASP A 274 6.83 7.55 22.75
C ASP A 274 5.98 7.88 21.52
N CYS A 275 6.26 8.99 20.83
CA CYS A 275 5.44 9.52 19.74
C CYS A 275 3.96 9.75 20.14
N GLY A 276 3.67 9.91 21.44
CA GLY A 276 2.33 10.05 21.98
C GLY A 276 1.49 8.79 21.83
N GLY A 277 2.14 7.62 21.92
CA GLY A 277 1.52 6.30 21.72
C GLY A 277 1.30 5.93 20.25
N LEU A 278 1.63 6.81 19.29
CA LEU A 278 1.37 6.58 17.87
C LEU A 278 2.48 5.74 17.22
N LYS A 279 2.08 4.76 16.41
CA LYS A 279 2.97 3.97 15.54
C LYS A 279 2.65 4.18 14.05
N ASN A 280 2.21 5.38 13.72
CA ASN A 280 1.78 5.74 12.37
C ASN A 280 2.42 7.07 11.98
N LEU A 281 3.30 7.04 10.98
CA LEU A 281 4.06 8.21 10.54
C LEU A 281 3.17 9.36 10.07
N GLN A 282 2.07 9.09 9.36
CA GLN A 282 1.16 10.15 8.91
C GLN A 282 0.50 10.87 10.07
N LEU A 283 0.03 10.13 11.08
CA LEU A 283 -0.56 10.74 12.28
C LEU A 283 0.48 11.52 13.08
N ILE A 284 1.69 10.98 13.23
CA ILE A 284 2.81 11.66 13.89
C ILE A 284 3.16 12.95 13.15
N THR A 285 3.30 12.91 11.83
CA THR A 285 3.55 14.09 11.01
C THR A 285 2.44 15.12 11.17
N SER A 286 1.17 14.71 11.10
CA SER A 286 0.05 15.64 11.27
C SER A 286 -0.02 16.28 12.66
N ARG A 287 0.44 15.58 13.70
CA ARG A 287 0.33 16.02 15.11
C ARG A 287 1.55 16.81 15.58
N TYR A 288 2.74 16.45 15.12
CA TYR A 288 4.01 16.95 15.66
C TYR A 288 4.84 17.75 14.65
N LEU A 289 4.43 17.83 13.39
CA LEU A 289 5.03 18.78 12.46
C LEU A 289 4.62 20.20 12.86
N SER A 290 5.62 21.05 13.10
CA SER A 290 5.44 22.47 13.35
C SER A 290 6.35 23.27 12.41
N MET A 291 5.85 24.40 11.91
CA MET A 291 6.58 25.29 10.99
C MET A 291 6.88 26.66 11.63
N ASP A 292 6.54 26.83 12.91
CA ASP A 292 6.75 28.05 13.69
C ASP A 292 8.22 28.48 13.74
N LYS A 293 9.15 27.52 13.83
CA LYS A 293 10.59 27.75 13.93
C LYS A 293 11.32 27.93 12.60
N GLU A 294 10.65 27.72 11.46
CA GLU A 294 11.27 27.87 10.14
C GLU A 294 11.47 29.34 9.77
N THR A 295 12.43 29.64 8.90
CA THR A 295 12.48 30.96 8.26
C THR A 295 11.41 31.07 7.17
N ASP A 296 11.01 32.29 6.82
CA ASP A 296 10.06 32.53 5.73
C ASP A 296 10.55 31.93 4.40
N ALA A 297 11.86 31.97 4.15
CA ALA A 297 12.47 31.38 2.96
C ALA A 297 12.38 29.83 2.94
N GLU A 298 12.55 29.18 4.10
CA GLU A 298 12.39 27.73 4.22
C GLU A 298 10.94 27.30 4.01
N LEU A 299 9.99 28.01 4.64
CA LEU A 299 8.56 27.79 4.45
C LEU A 299 8.18 27.98 2.98
N GLN A 300 8.64 29.07 2.35
CA GLN A 300 8.36 29.33 0.94
C GLN A 300 8.90 28.23 0.03
N ALA A 301 10.13 27.75 0.26
CA ALA A 301 10.71 26.66 -0.52
C ALA A 301 9.91 25.35 -0.33
N GLN A 302 9.43 25.07 0.88
CA GLN A 302 8.60 23.91 1.14
C GLN A 302 7.22 24.01 0.49
N LEU A 303 6.57 25.17 0.58
CA LEU A 303 5.29 25.44 -0.09
C LEU A 303 5.45 25.29 -1.61
N GLN A 304 6.59 25.73 -2.17
CA GLN A 304 6.88 25.53 -3.58
C GLN A 304 7.08 24.05 -3.94
N ALA A 305 7.78 23.27 -3.12
CA ALA A 305 7.91 21.82 -3.31
C ALA A 305 6.53 21.12 -3.23
N MET A 306 5.67 21.54 -2.30
CA MET A 306 4.30 21.04 -2.19
C MET A 306 3.45 21.41 -3.42
N PHE A 307 3.58 22.64 -3.92
CA PHE A 307 2.92 23.04 -5.16
C PHE A 307 3.39 22.17 -6.34
N ASN A 308 4.70 21.92 -6.46
CA ASN A 308 5.26 21.07 -7.50
C ASN A 308 4.74 19.63 -7.40
N LEU A 309 4.63 19.08 -6.18
CA LEU A 309 4.02 17.76 -5.93
C LEU A 309 2.59 17.71 -6.43
N VAL A 310 1.75 18.65 -6.00
CA VAL A 310 0.34 18.72 -6.40
C VAL A 310 0.24 18.90 -7.91
N LYS A 311 1.05 19.77 -8.51
CA LYS A 311 1.05 19.96 -9.97
C LYS A 311 1.43 18.67 -10.69
N GLN A 312 2.53 18.03 -10.32
CA GLN A 312 3.03 16.80 -10.96
C GLN A 312 2.10 15.60 -10.77
N SER A 313 1.28 15.59 -9.72
CA SER A 313 0.25 14.56 -9.51
C SER A 313 -0.88 14.59 -10.56
N THR A 314 -1.09 15.74 -11.22
CA THR A 314 -2.07 15.90 -12.31
C THR A 314 -1.53 15.47 -13.68
N GLN A 315 -0.22 15.22 -13.76
CA GLN A 315 0.46 14.93 -15.01
C GLN A 315 0.46 13.43 -15.34
N THR A 316 0.64 13.10 -16.62
CA THR A 316 0.72 11.71 -17.11
C THR A 316 2.09 11.38 -17.68
N THR A 317 3.10 12.20 -17.41
CA THR A 317 4.47 11.94 -17.86
C THR A 317 4.99 10.61 -17.28
N PRO A 318 5.80 9.86 -18.05
CA PRO A 318 6.37 8.60 -17.58
C PRO A 318 7.14 8.79 -16.27
N LEU A 319 7.00 7.82 -15.36
CA LEU A 319 7.73 7.86 -14.08
C LEU A 319 9.22 7.53 -14.29
N PRO A 320 10.12 8.15 -13.49
CA PRO A 320 11.51 7.74 -13.46
C PRO A 320 11.61 6.28 -13.05
N GLN A 321 12.50 5.54 -13.73
CA GLN A 321 12.73 4.12 -13.48
C GLN A 321 14.06 3.94 -12.74
N VAL A 322 14.07 3.06 -11.73
CA VAL A 322 15.28 2.65 -11.02
C VAL A 322 15.70 1.28 -11.54
N THR A 323 16.91 1.20 -12.11
CA THR A 323 17.45 -0.08 -12.59
C THR A 323 17.73 -1.03 -11.42
N PRO A 324 17.77 -2.36 -11.64
CA PRO A 324 18.11 -3.32 -10.58
C PRO A 324 19.47 -3.03 -9.91
N GLY A 325 20.47 -2.62 -10.69
CA GLY A 325 21.78 -2.24 -10.17
C GLY A 325 21.74 -0.99 -9.28
N GLN A 326 20.94 0.01 -9.63
CA GLN A 326 20.73 1.21 -8.80
C GLN A 326 19.98 0.86 -7.51
N ARG A 327 18.95 -0.01 -7.58
CA ARG A 327 18.22 -0.48 -6.41
C ARG A 327 19.14 -1.19 -5.41
N LEU A 328 19.98 -2.12 -5.90
CA LEU A 328 20.96 -2.82 -5.07
C LEU A 328 21.98 -1.85 -4.44
N ARG A 329 22.53 -0.91 -5.22
CA ARG A 329 23.45 0.11 -4.69
C ARG A 329 22.78 0.99 -3.63
N GLY A 330 21.52 1.35 -3.83
CA GLY A 330 20.69 2.04 -2.83
C GLY A 330 20.61 1.24 -1.53
N GLN A 331 20.16 -0.01 -1.60
CA GLN A 331 20.04 -0.89 -0.44
C GLN A 331 21.35 -1.08 0.31
N LEU A 332 22.47 -1.29 -0.40
CA LEU A 332 23.78 -1.41 0.19
C LEU A 332 24.21 -0.11 0.90
N ALA A 333 23.99 1.05 0.28
CA ALA A 333 24.32 2.33 0.90
C ALA A 333 23.53 2.58 2.19
N LEU A 334 22.23 2.26 2.21
CA LEU A 334 21.41 2.36 3.43
C LEU A 334 21.87 1.37 4.49
N SER A 335 22.20 0.13 4.12
CA SER A 335 22.74 -0.84 5.06
C SER A 335 24.05 -0.37 5.71
N ALA A 336 24.92 0.29 4.93
CA ALA A 336 26.15 0.89 5.43
C ALA A 336 25.87 2.07 6.37
N SER A 337 24.91 2.94 6.06
CA SER A 337 24.49 4.03 6.95
C SER A 337 23.84 3.53 8.24
N LEU A 338 23.06 2.45 8.19
CA LEU A 338 22.51 1.79 9.38
C LEU A 338 23.61 1.13 10.22
N ALA A 339 24.57 0.46 9.59
CA ALA A 339 25.70 -0.15 10.28
C ALA A 339 26.59 0.91 10.97
N ASP A 340 26.89 2.03 10.31
CA ASP A 340 27.62 3.15 10.93
C ASP A 340 26.83 3.75 12.10
N ALA A 341 25.51 3.87 11.99
CA ALA A 341 24.67 4.32 13.10
C ALA A 341 24.68 3.33 14.28
N LEU A 342 24.58 2.01 14.01
CA LEU A 342 24.58 0.96 15.04
C LEU A 342 25.93 0.81 15.72
N ASN A 343 27.03 1.08 15.01
CA ASN A 343 28.35 1.13 15.62
C ASN A 343 28.45 2.24 16.68
N ARG A 344 27.68 3.33 16.54
CA ARG A 344 27.65 4.45 17.51
C ARG A 344 26.67 4.19 18.64
N ASP A 345 25.57 3.49 18.36
CA ASP A 345 24.58 3.10 19.36
C ASP A 345 24.11 1.65 19.13
N PRO A 346 24.84 0.66 19.68
CA PRO A 346 24.52 -0.75 19.48
C PRO A 346 23.20 -1.18 20.15
N SER A 347 22.68 -0.39 21.10
CA SER A 347 21.48 -0.73 21.85
C SER A 347 20.20 -0.74 21.00
N GLU A 348 20.25 -0.11 19.83
CA GLU A 348 19.12 -0.02 18.88
C GLU A 348 18.96 -1.25 17.97
N ALA A 349 19.90 -2.21 18.01
CA ALA A 349 19.95 -3.30 17.04
C ALA A 349 18.69 -4.18 17.04
N ASP A 350 18.20 -4.56 18.22
CA ASP A 350 17.05 -5.45 18.37
C ASP A 350 15.75 -4.79 17.90
N ASP A 351 15.51 -3.55 18.35
CA ASP A 351 14.31 -2.79 18.00
C ASP A 351 14.27 -2.44 16.50
N LEU A 352 15.42 -2.08 15.93
CA LEU A 352 15.58 -1.87 14.49
C LEU A 352 15.36 -3.17 13.70
N GLY A 353 15.82 -4.30 14.22
CA GLY A 353 15.58 -5.62 13.64
C GLY A 353 14.08 -5.96 13.59
N LEU A 354 13.34 -5.70 14.67
CA LEU A 354 11.89 -5.88 14.70
C LEU A 354 11.17 -4.91 13.74
N LEU A 355 11.61 -3.66 13.68
CA LEU A 355 11.06 -2.64 12.78
C LEU A 355 11.24 -3.03 11.30
N THR A 356 12.42 -3.54 10.92
CA THR A 356 12.76 -3.85 9.51
C THR A 356 12.30 -5.24 9.04
N SER A 357 11.97 -6.15 9.96
CA SER A 357 11.55 -7.53 9.66
C SER A 357 10.02 -7.75 9.59
N GLY A 358 9.21 -6.75 9.93
CA GLY A 358 7.75 -6.80 9.81
C GLY A 358 7.08 -6.98 11.16
N ARG A 359 7.88 -7.08 12.21
CA ARG A 359 7.50 -7.40 13.58
C ARG A 359 7.34 -6.15 14.44
N GLN A 360 7.13 -4.98 13.81
CA GLN A 360 6.93 -3.70 14.49
C GLN A 360 5.72 -3.69 15.46
N GLY A 361 4.79 -4.64 15.32
CA GLY A 361 3.70 -4.85 16.28
C GLY A 361 4.17 -5.28 17.67
N GLU A 362 5.36 -5.89 17.76
CA GLU A 362 5.95 -6.37 19.02
C GLU A 362 6.65 -5.27 19.82
N LEU A 363 6.99 -4.15 19.17
CA LEU A 363 7.61 -3.01 19.83
C LEU A 363 6.61 -2.32 20.75
N SER A 364 7.06 -1.76 21.88
CA SER A 364 6.26 -0.75 22.58
C SER A 364 6.14 0.54 21.72
N PRO A 365 5.21 1.46 21.99
CA PRO A 365 5.17 2.74 21.28
C PRO A 365 6.49 3.52 21.39
N GLU A 366 7.13 3.49 22.56
CA GLU A 366 8.45 4.09 22.78
C GLU A 366 9.56 3.43 21.96
N ALA A 367 9.66 2.10 22.01
CA ALA A 367 10.64 1.35 21.23
C ALA A 367 10.45 1.57 19.72
N TRP A 368 9.19 1.57 19.25
CA TRP A 368 8.86 1.87 17.86
C TRP A 368 9.28 3.29 17.46
N CYS A 369 8.97 4.28 18.29
CA CYS A 369 9.29 5.68 18.01
C CYS A 369 10.81 5.91 17.98
N LYS A 370 11.54 5.28 18.91
CA LYS A 370 13.00 5.31 18.97
C LYS A 370 13.64 4.66 17.74
N ALA A 371 13.25 3.43 17.41
CA ALA A 371 13.75 2.71 16.23
C ALA A 371 13.41 3.44 14.92
N MET A 372 12.22 4.04 14.81
CA MET A 372 11.80 4.80 13.63
C MET A 372 12.61 6.10 13.47
N ARG A 373 12.89 6.82 14.57
CA ARG A 373 13.83 7.96 14.56
C ARG A 373 15.22 7.52 14.10
N PHE A 374 15.72 6.42 14.66
CA PHE A 374 17.03 5.86 14.32
C PHE A 374 17.12 5.52 12.83
N TYR A 375 16.17 4.74 12.31
CA TYR A 375 16.08 4.39 10.90
C TYR A 375 16.01 5.64 10.01
N ARG A 376 15.16 6.61 10.36
CA ARG A 376 14.98 7.82 9.56
C ARG A 376 16.23 8.68 9.51
N GLN A 377 16.95 8.81 10.62
CA GLN A 377 18.22 9.54 10.67
C GLN A 377 19.32 8.83 9.84
N ALA A 378 19.39 7.51 9.87
CA ALA A 378 20.31 6.75 9.02
C ALA A 378 19.96 6.88 7.53
N PHE A 379 18.67 6.86 7.20
CA PHE A 379 18.18 7.11 5.85
C PHE A 379 18.58 8.51 5.35
N ASP A 380 18.38 9.54 6.17
CA ASP A 380 18.76 10.93 5.81
C ASP A 380 20.28 11.13 5.69
N LYS A 381 21.09 10.27 6.33
CA LYS A 381 22.56 10.24 6.18
C LYS A 381 23.04 9.41 5.00
N THR A 382 22.18 8.62 4.36
CA THR A 382 22.54 7.80 3.20
C THR A 382 22.95 8.69 2.02
N PRO A 383 24.16 8.57 1.45
CA PRO A 383 24.64 9.49 0.41
C PRO A 383 23.78 9.50 -0.86
N GLN A 384 23.80 10.62 -1.58
CA GLN A 384 23.24 10.69 -2.94
C GLN A 384 24.22 10.15 -3.99
N PRO A 385 23.74 9.54 -5.09
CA PRO A 385 22.34 9.34 -5.50
C PRO A 385 21.66 8.09 -4.89
N ALA A 386 22.33 7.38 -3.98
CA ALA A 386 21.83 6.10 -3.48
C ALA A 386 20.50 6.25 -2.73
N ARG A 387 20.36 7.29 -1.90
CA ARG A 387 19.11 7.61 -1.19
C ARG A 387 17.94 7.87 -2.14
N GLU A 388 18.18 8.58 -3.24
CA GLU A 388 17.17 8.82 -4.28
C GLU A 388 16.67 7.52 -4.92
N TRP A 389 17.56 6.59 -5.24
CA TRP A 389 17.17 5.29 -5.79
C TRP A 389 16.30 4.47 -4.84
N ILE A 390 16.58 4.53 -3.54
CA ILE A 390 15.75 3.87 -2.52
C ILE A 390 14.36 4.51 -2.48
N THR A 391 14.29 5.83 -2.45
CA THR A 391 13.03 6.56 -2.43
C THR A 391 12.16 6.23 -3.64
N LEU A 392 12.74 6.28 -4.84
CA LEU A 392 12.01 5.98 -6.07
C LEU A 392 11.57 4.50 -6.13
N ALA A 393 12.39 3.57 -5.64
CA ALA A 393 12.03 2.16 -5.55
C ALA A 393 10.87 1.92 -4.56
N GLU A 394 10.85 2.63 -3.44
CA GLU A 394 9.77 2.57 -2.44
C GLU A 394 8.46 3.16 -2.98
N LEU A 395 8.54 4.27 -3.71
CA LEU A 395 7.40 4.88 -4.40
C LEU A 395 6.78 3.92 -5.42
N ASP A 396 7.62 3.27 -6.22
CA ASP A 396 7.22 2.28 -7.22
C ASP A 396 6.58 1.03 -6.57
N SER A 397 7.15 0.54 -5.46
CA SER A 397 6.56 -0.53 -4.64
C SER A 397 5.20 -0.14 -4.05
N SER A 398 5.09 1.05 -3.48
CA SER A 398 3.86 1.60 -2.90
C SER A 398 2.77 1.78 -3.97
N ARG A 399 3.15 2.31 -5.14
CA ARG A 399 2.25 2.47 -6.29
C ARG A 399 1.71 1.12 -6.76
N ARG A 400 2.57 0.11 -6.93
CA ARG A 400 2.13 -1.24 -7.33
C ARG A 400 1.19 -1.87 -6.31
N SER A 401 1.51 -1.75 -5.02
CA SER A 401 0.69 -2.25 -3.93
C SER A 401 -0.69 -1.57 -3.91
N ALA A 402 -0.73 -0.25 -4.07
CA ALA A 402 -1.97 0.50 -4.20
C ALA A 402 -2.74 0.06 -5.46
N ALA A 403 -2.12 0.00 -6.63
CA ALA A 403 -2.77 -0.44 -7.88
C ALA A 403 -3.35 -1.86 -7.78
N SER A 404 -2.67 -2.77 -7.08
CA SER A 404 -3.16 -4.12 -6.80
C SER A 404 -4.42 -4.10 -5.92
N LEU A 405 -4.40 -3.33 -4.82
CA LEU A 405 -5.56 -3.15 -3.95
C LEU A 405 -6.76 -2.57 -4.73
N ILE A 406 -6.51 -1.58 -5.59
CA ILE A 406 -7.51 -0.95 -6.45
C ILE A 406 -8.15 -1.98 -7.38
N SER A 407 -7.32 -2.79 -8.02
CA SER A 407 -7.77 -3.84 -8.92
C SER A 407 -8.60 -4.89 -8.18
N ALA A 408 -8.18 -5.29 -6.98
CA ALA A 408 -8.93 -6.19 -6.12
C ALA A 408 -10.31 -5.60 -5.76
N LEU A 409 -10.36 -4.34 -5.30
CA LEU A 409 -11.61 -3.64 -4.97
C LEU A 409 -12.54 -3.50 -6.18
N LYS A 410 -12.01 -3.22 -7.37
CA LYS A 410 -12.78 -3.16 -8.62
C LYS A 410 -13.37 -4.52 -9.00
N ASN A 411 -12.63 -5.59 -8.79
CA ASN A 411 -13.11 -6.97 -9.03
C ASN A 411 -14.23 -7.35 -8.05
N PHE A 412 -14.17 -6.88 -6.80
CA PHE A 412 -15.28 -7.02 -5.84
C PHE A 412 -16.52 -6.21 -6.25
N ALA A 413 -16.34 -5.01 -6.81
CA ALA A 413 -17.45 -4.14 -7.22
C ALA A 413 -18.13 -4.56 -8.54
N SER A 414 -17.48 -5.37 -9.37
CA SER A 414 -18.00 -5.80 -10.69
C SER A 414 -18.89 -7.05 -10.63
N ALA A 415 -19.08 -7.65 -9.44
CA ALA A 415 -20.00 -8.76 -9.23
C ALA A 415 -21.42 -8.24 -8.93
N ALA A 416 -22.31 -8.23 -9.93
CA ALA A 416 -23.74 -7.96 -9.77
C ALA A 416 -24.46 -9.13 -9.00
N PRO A 417 -25.64 -8.89 -8.40
CA PRO A 417 -25.94 -9.31 -7.03
C PRO A 417 -26.42 -10.76 -6.94
N ARG A 418 -25.67 -11.60 -6.22
CA ARG A 418 -26.25 -12.70 -5.46
C ARG A 418 -25.64 -12.68 -4.06
N GLN A 419 -26.53 -12.43 -3.09
CA GLN A 419 -26.37 -12.47 -1.64
C GLN A 419 -25.70 -11.26 -0.96
N PRO A 420 -26.22 -10.83 0.20
CA PRO A 420 -25.74 -9.65 0.89
C PRO A 420 -24.37 -9.93 1.51
N ALA A 421 -23.32 -9.43 0.87
CA ALA A 421 -21.99 -9.41 1.46
C ALA A 421 -21.95 -8.29 2.50
N SER A 422 -21.74 -8.69 3.75
CA SER A 422 -21.48 -7.85 4.91
C SER A 422 -20.40 -6.79 4.61
N ALA A 423 -20.70 -5.54 4.95
CA ALA A 423 -19.82 -4.38 4.79
C ALA A 423 -18.44 -4.61 5.44
N PRO A 424 -17.33 -4.17 4.82
CA PRO A 424 -16.00 -4.29 5.41
C PRO A 424 -15.77 -3.17 6.43
N LYS A 425 -15.99 -3.47 7.72
CA LYS A 425 -15.51 -2.69 8.88
C LYS A 425 -15.40 -3.57 10.12
N VAL A 426 -14.38 -4.44 10.25
CA VAL A 426 -14.21 -5.22 11.49
C VAL A 426 -12.74 -5.58 11.77
N SER A 427 -11.82 -4.60 11.79
CA SER A 427 -10.51 -4.83 12.44
C SER A 427 -10.49 -4.32 13.89
N ASP A 428 -11.23 -3.25 14.19
CA ASP A 428 -11.22 -2.62 15.53
C ASP A 428 -12.31 -3.21 16.45
N TYR A 429 -13.52 -3.45 15.91
CA TYR A 429 -14.61 -4.04 16.69
C TYR A 429 -14.34 -5.49 17.11
N ALA A 430 -13.63 -6.27 16.28
CA ALA A 430 -13.25 -7.65 16.60
C ALA A 430 -12.42 -7.72 17.89
N GLU A 431 -11.58 -6.72 18.14
CA GLU A 431 -10.72 -6.65 19.32
C GLU A 431 -11.53 -6.36 20.59
N LEU A 432 -12.52 -5.45 20.51
CA LEU A 432 -13.46 -5.19 21.60
C LEU A 432 -14.26 -6.44 21.99
N VAL A 433 -14.80 -7.15 20.99
CA VAL A 433 -15.53 -8.40 21.22
C VAL A 433 -14.60 -9.46 21.81
N ARG A 434 -13.36 -9.58 21.32
CA ARG A 434 -12.37 -10.51 21.85
C ARG A 434 -12.11 -10.26 23.34
N GLN A 435 -11.85 -9.01 23.73
CA GLN A 435 -11.63 -8.64 25.13
C GLN A 435 -12.85 -8.93 26.03
N ARG A 436 -14.07 -8.79 25.49
CA ARG A 436 -15.30 -9.12 26.22
C ARG A 436 -15.53 -10.63 26.37
N VAL A 437 -15.24 -11.42 25.33
CA VAL A 437 -15.58 -12.85 25.26
C VAL A 437 -14.52 -13.75 25.88
N GLN A 438 -13.24 -13.42 25.71
CA GLN A 438 -12.12 -14.22 26.18
C GLN A 438 -12.15 -14.59 27.67
N PRO A 439 -12.41 -13.67 28.63
CA PRO A 439 -12.46 -14.03 30.05
C PRO A 439 -13.63 -14.96 30.41
N ASN A 440 -14.63 -15.11 29.53
CA ASN A 440 -15.80 -15.96 29.76
C ASN A 440 -15.62 -17.40 29.25
N ILE A 441 -14.49 -17.71 28.61
CA ILE A 441 -14.17 -19.04 28.09
C ILE A 441 -13.80 -19.95 29.27
N VAL A 442 -14.66 -20.92 29.58
CA VAL A 442 -14.38 -21.98 30.56
C VAL A 442 -14.07 -23.26 29.80
N TRP A 443 -12.79 -23.62 29.75
CA TRP A 443 -12.31 -24.79 29.02
C TRP A 443 -11.22 -25.55 29.78
N ASN A 444 -11.46 -26.84 30.02
CA ASN A 444 -10.57 -27.72 30.79
C ASN A 444 -10.01 -28.89 29.96
N GLY A 445 -10.16 -28.84 28.63
CA GLY A 445 -9.67 -29.89 27.72
C GLY A 445 -8.29 -29.57 27.13
N LYS A 446 -7.80 -30.43 26.22
CA LYS A 446 -6.47 -30.26 25.60
C LYS A 446 -6.35 -28.91 24.88
N THR A 447 -5.28 -28.17 25.17
CA THR A 447 -4.85 -26.99 24.41
C THR A 447 -4.13 -27.48 23.14
N GLY A 448 -4.61 -27.06 21.97
CA GLY A 448 -4.10 -27.46 20.67
C GLY A 448 -4.73 -26.58 19.58
N HIS A 449 -4.36 -26.77 18.30
CA HIS A 449 -4.88 -26.01 17.16
C HIS A 449 -6.38 -26.29 16.88
N ARG A 450 -7.25 -25.91 17.82
CA ARG A 450 -8.71 -26.00 17.73
C ARG A 450 -9.24 -24.59 17.56
N GLU A 451 -10.01 -24.39 16.51
CA GLU A 451 -10.55 -23.08 16.15
C GLU A 451 -12.03 -23.24 15.85
N SER A 452 -12.89 -22.51 16.56
CA SER A 452 -14.31 -22.42 16.26
C SER A 452 -14.63 -21.02 15.77
N VAL A 453 -15.40 -20.94 14.69
CA VAL A 453 -15.90 -19.68 14.14
C VAL A 453 -17.37 -19.57 14.49
N VAL A 454 -17.73 -18.54 15.25
CA VAL A 454 -19.07 -18.31 15.79
C VAL A 454 -19.63 -17.02 15.19
N GLU A 455 -20.82 -17.11 14.59
CA GLU A 455 -21.64 -15.98 14.16
C GLU A 455 -22.55 -15.54 15.29
N VAL A 456 -22.58 -14.22 15.52
CA VAL A 456 -23.31 -13.57 16.60
C VAL A 456 -24.21 -12.50 15.99
N HIS A 457 -25.48 -12.50 16.39
CA HIS A 457 -26.44 -11.45 16.06
C HIS A 457 -26.82 -10.70 17.34
N CYS A 458 -26.87 -9.38 17.26
CA CYS A 458 -27.17 -8.49 18.36
C CYS A 458 -28.08 -7.33 17.95
N THR A 459 -28.78 -6.77 18.93
CA THR A 459 -29.44 -5.46 18.82
C THR A 459 -28.41 -4.33 18.81
N SER A 460 -28.79 -3.11 18.38
CA SER A 460 -27.91 -1.93 18.40
C SER A 460 -27.46 -1.53 19.81
N SER A 461 -28.19 -1.95 20.86
CA SER A 461 -27.82 -1.75 22.27
C SER A 461 -26.80 -2.76 22.80
N GLY A 462 -26.47 -3.79 22.03
CA GLY A 462 -25.54 -4.86 22.39
C GLY A 462 -26.21 -6.15 22.88
N SER A 463 -27.53 -6.17 23.05
CA SER A 463 -28.26 -7.34 23.53
C SER A 463 -28.26 -8.45 22.50
N LEU A 464 -27.96 -9.67 22.95
CA LEU A 464 -27.68 -10.79 22.08
C LEU A 464 -28.97 -11.47 21.57
N GLU A 465 -29.10 -11.60 20.24
CA GLU A 465 -30.29 -12.17 19.58
C GLU A 465 -30.08 -13.64 19.17
N SER A 466 -28.93 -13.98 18.59
CA SER A 466 -28.60 -15.36 18.25
C SER A 466 -27.09 -15.63 18.20
N VAL A 467 -26.70 -16.89 18.47
CA VAL A 467 -25.32 -17.38 18.41
C VAL A 467 -25.31 -18.70 17.67
N LYS A 468 -24.48 -18.82 16.64
CA LYS A 468 -24.37 -20.04 15.82
C LYS A 468 -22.93 -20.35 15.46
N ILE A 469 -22.55 -21.62 15.49
CA ILE A 469 -21.26 -22.05 14.95
C ILE A 469 -21.35 -22.15 13.43
N VAL A 470 -20.47 -21.41 12.74
CA VAL A 470 -20.30 -21.44 11.28
C VAL A 470 -19.19 -22.40 10.89
N ARG A 471 -18.18 -22.56 11.74
CA ARG A 471 -17.12 -23.57 11.58
C ARG A 471 -16.82 -24.23 12.92
N SER A 472 -17.06 -25.54 12.98
CA SER A 472 -16.72 -26.37 14.15
C SER A 472 -15.22 -26.60 14.23
N SER A 473 -14.71 -26.66 15.45
CA SER A 473 -13.33 -27.06 15.76
C SER A 473 -13.04 -28.57 15.59
N GLY A 474 -14.08 -29.37 15.35
CA GLY A 474 -14.01 -30.83 15.40
C GLY A 474 -14.19 -31.42 16.81
N ASP A 475 -14.24 -30.60 17.87
CA ASP A 475 -14.53 -31.02 19.24
C ASP A 475 -15.83 -30.38 19.73
N ARG A 476 -16.88 -31.21 19.91
CA ARG A 476 -18.20 -30.75 20.35
C ARG A 476 -18.18 -30.10 21.74
N ALA A 477 -17.26 -30.50 22.61
CA ALA A 477 -17.16 -29.91 23.94
C ALA A 477 -16.56 -28.50 23.88
N TRP A 478 -15.55 -28.30 23.03
CA TRP A 478 -14.97 -26.97 22.80
C TRP A 478 -15.96 -26.03 22.12
N ASP A 479 -16.64 -26.52 21.09
CA ASP A 479 -17.69 -25.79 20.39
C ASP A 479 -18.81 -25.34 21.35
N LYS A 480 -19.22 -26.20 22.28
CA LYS A 480 -20.17 -25.83 23.34
C LYS A 480 -19.60 -24.74 24.26
N ALA A 481 -18.34 -24.86 24.70
CA ALA A 481 -17.69 -23.86 25.54
C ALA A 481 -17.56 -22.49 24.83
N ALA A 482 -17.27 -22.50 23.54
CA ALA A 482 -17.20 -21.31 22.70
C ALA A 482 -18.54 -20.57 22.60
N ILE A 483 -19.65 -21.30 22.37
CA ILE A 483 -21.00 -20.72 22.37
C ILE A 483 -21.34 -20.14 23.74
N GLU A 484 -21.05 -20.86 24.83
CA GLU A 484 -21.36 -20.41 26.18
C GLU A 484 -20.56 -19.17 26.59
N ALA A 485 -19.31 -19.04 26.15
CA ALA A 485 -18.49 -17.84 26.38
C ALA A 485 -19.11 -16.61 25.70
N VAL A 486 -19.61 -16.76 24.47
CA VAL A 486 -20.31 -15.69 23.73
C VAL A 486 -21.62 -15.32 24.43
N LYS A 487 -22.41 -16.29 24.89
CA LYS A 487 -23.66 -16.00 25.62
C LYS A 487 -23.44 -15.27 26.94
N ARG A 488 -22.38 -15.60 27.68
CA ARG A 488 -21.99 -14.90 28.93
C ARG A 488 -21.49 -13.48 28.72
N SER A 489 -21.26 -13.11 27.46
CA SER A 489 -20.74 -11.81 27.06
C SER A 489 -21.83 -10.82 26.68
N ASP A 490 -23.11 -11.18 26.86
CA ASP A 490 -24.26 -10.28 26.70
C ASP A 490 -24.30 -9.21 27.83
N PRO A 491 -24.41 -7.89 27.53
CA PRO A 491 -24.40 -7.28 26.20
C PRO A 491 -23.00 -7.16 25.58
N MET A 492 -22.96 -7.27 24.26
CA MET A 492 -21.78 -7.09 23.43
C MET A 492 -21.29 -5.62 23.44
N PRO A 493 -19.97 -5.39 23.25
CA PRO A 493 -19.41 -4.05 23.34
C PRO A 493 -19.95 -3.16 22.22
N ARG A 494 -19.97 -1.84 22.47
CA ARG A 494 -20.31 -0.82 21.49
C ARG A 494 -19.03 -0.33 20.81
N ASP A 495 -19.12 0.00 19.52
CA ASP A 495 -18.02 0.58 18.76
C ASP A 495 -17.87 2.10 19.02
N GLU A 496 -16.95 2.75 18.29
CA GLU A 496 -16.69 4.20 18.41
C GLU A 496 -17.90 5.09 18.08
N SER A 497 -18.90 4.55 17.35
CA SER A 497 -20.16 5.24 17.05
C SER A 497 -21.18 5.13 18.19
N GLY A 498 -20.90 4.33 19.22
CA GLY A 498 -21.79 4.07 20.35
C GLY A 498 -22.83 2.99 20.10
N GLU A 499 -22.74 2.26 18.98
CA GLU A 499 -23.66 1.18 18.60
C GLU A 499 -22.94 -0.18 18.52
N THR A 500 -23.71 -1.27 18.59
CA THR A 500 -23.22 -2.64 18.35
C THR A 500 -23.61 -3.08 16.93
N PRO A 501 -22.67 -3.60 16.10
CA PRO A 501 -23.00 -4.22 14.83
C PRO A 501 -24.05 -5.32 14.98
N ARG A 502 -25.06 -5.31 14.11
CA ARG A 502 -26.18 -6.27 14.17
C ARG A 502 -25.79 -7.72 13.95
N SER A 503 -24.67 -7.96 13.26
CA SER A 503 -24.12 -9.29 13.02
C SER A 503 -22.62 -9.23 12.83
N PHE A 504 -21.88 -10.13 13.48
CA PHE A 504 -20.44 -10.28 13.27
C PHE A 504 -20.00 -11.71 13.54
N THR A 505 -18.77 -12.03 13.15
CA THR A 505 -18.17 -13.35 13.36
C THR A 505 -16.96 -13.24 14.29
N ILE A 506 -16.87 -14.13 15.28
CA ILE A 506 -15.73 -14.24 16.19
C ILE A 506 -15.07 -15.62 16.05
N THR A 507 -13.75 -15.61 16.06
CA THR A 507 -12.91 -16.81 16.04
C THR A 507 -12.37 -17.06 17.44
N LEU A 508 -12.68 -18.23 18.03
CA LEU A 508 -12.28 -18.60 19.39
C LEU A 508 -11.29 -19.76 19.36
N ARG A 509 -10.24 -19.67 20.21
CA ARG A 509 -9.19 -20.68 20.37
C ARG A 509 -8.96 -21.01 21.85
N PRO A 510 -8.69 -22.28 22.22
CA PRO A 510 -8.38 -22.65 23.60
C PRO A 510 -6.95 -22.22 23.96
N GLY A 511 -6.79 -21.47 25.06
CA GLY A 511 -5.49 -21.13 25.64
C GLY A 511 -4.80 -19.88 25.07
N VAL A 512 -5.55 -18.97 24.45
CA VAL A 512 -5.10 -17.61 24.11
C VAL A 512 -5.72 -16.62 25.05
#